data_AF-A0A926VEX6-F1
#
_entry.id   AF-A0A926VEX6-F1
#
_cell.length_a   1.000
_cell.length_b   1.000
_cell.length_c   1.000
_cell.angle_alpha   90.00
_cell.angle_beta   90.00
_cell.angle_gamma   90.00
#
_symmetry.space_group_name_H-M   'P 1'
#
loop_
_entity.id
_entity.type
_entity.pdbx_description
1 polymer ?
#
loop_
_entity_poly.entity_id
_entity_poly.type
_entity_poly.pdbx_seq_one_letter_code
_entity_poly.pdbx_strand_id
1 'polypeptide(L)'
;MRQLWKTFLALPLVAGVALTAIPSQSIAAPSFGQYRVTQRYNGRPAPVNLSTPEARRFRTALTNGAKLGPNFAGQYTVVTWGCGTECQQVAIVDAKTGRVYMTGITASLGVKHQLNSRLLVVNPPEEIAQLSPEYAKRITTRYYVWQNNRLVQVK
;
A
#
# COMPACT_ATOMS: atom_id res chain seq x y z
N MET A 1 -29.97 -73.33 -7.06
CA MET A 1 -29.47 -73.47 -5.67
C MET A 1 -28.86 -72.12 -5.30
N ARG A 2 -29.61 -71.18 -4.70
CA ARG A 2 -29.61 -70.85 -3.25
C ARG A 2 -28.21 -70.93 -2.62
N GLN A 3 -27.93 -69.93 -1.77
CA GLN A 3 -26.88 -69.83 -0.73
C GLN A 3 -25.80 -68.77 -1.09
N LEU A 4 -25.39 -67.81 -0.26
CA LEU A 4 -25.74 -67.32 1.07
C LEU A 4 -25.07 -65.92 1.15
N TRP A 5 -25.83 -64.88 1.45
CA TRP A 5 -25.32 -63.56 1.79
C TRP A 5 -24.39 -63.63 3.02
N LYS A 6 -23.13 -63.23 2.90
CA LYS A 6 -22.28 -62.98 4.07
C LYS A 6 -22.45 -61.52 4.46
N THR A 7 -23.15 -61.28 5.56
CA THR A 7 -23.25 -59.98 6.20
C THR A 7 -21.85 -59.58 6.70
N PHE A 8 -21.21 -58.64 6.01
CA PHE A 8 -20.00 -57.98 6.51
C PHE A 8 -20.45 -56.85 7.45
N LEU A 9 -20.20 -57.03 8.75
CA LEU A 9 -20.27 -55.96 9.74
C LEU A 9 -19.16 -54.95 9.43
N ALA A 10 -19.53 -53.80 8.86
CA ALA A 10 -18.63 -52.68 8.65
C ALA A 10 -18.38 -51.97 10.00
N LEU A 11 -17.18 -52.13 10.56
CA LEU A 11 -16.71 -51.27 11.65
C LEU A 11 -16.48 -49.85 11.06
N PRO A 12 -17.03 -48.77 11.66
CA PRO A 12 -16.73 -47.44 11.20
C PRO A 12 -15.30 -47.08 11.63
N LEU A 13 -14.41 -46.95 10.66
CA LEU A 13 -13.08 -46.40 10.88
C LEU A 13 -13.23 -44.90 11.17
N VAL A 14 -13.24 -44.53 12.46
CA VAL A 14 -13.24 -43.13 12.89
C VAL A 14 -11.85 -42.56 12.57
N ALA A 15 -11.70 -41.95 11.39
CA ALA A 15 -10.50 -41.22 11.02
C ALA A 15 -10.41 -39.95 11.88
N GLY A 16 -9.55 -39.97 12.89
CA GLY A 16 -9.28 -38.82 13.76
C GLY A 16 -8.73 -37.65 12.94
N VAL A 17 -9.47 -36.54 12.89
CA VAL A 17 -9.01 -35.28 12.31
C VAL A 17 -7.99 -34.69 13.29
N ALA A 18 -6.71 -34.83 12.98
CA ALA A 18 -5.65 -34.13 13.71
C ALA A 18 -5.83 -32.62 13.49
N LEU A 19 -6.16 -31.88 14.55
CA LEU A 19 -6.12 -30.42 14.57
C LEU A 19 -4.65 -30.00 14.36
N THR A 20 -4.26 -29.70 13.13
CA THR A 20 -2.99 -29.03 12.88
C THR A 20 -3.11 -27.60 13.39
N ALA A 21 -2.37 -27.26 14.45
CA ALA A 21 -2.24 -25.89 14.91
C ALA A 21 -1.69 -25.03 13.76
N ILE A 22 -2.50 -24.08 13.27
CA ILE A 22 -2.04 -23.11 12.27
C ILE A 22 -1.06 -22.18 12.99
N PRO A 23 0.21 -22.08 12.55
CA PRO A 23 1.15 -21.17 13.17
C PRO A 23 0.63 -19.73 13.03
N SER A 24 0.48 -19.03 14.16
CA SER A 24 0.19 -17.60 14.18
C SER A 24 1.38 -16.86 13.57
N GLN A 25 1.25 -16.39 12.32
CA GLN A 25 2.24 -15.51 11.72
C GLN A 25 2.27 -14.21 12.53
N SER A 26 3.43 -13.86 13.07
CA SER A 26 3.62 -12.56 13.71
C SER A 26 3.32 -11.46 12.68
N ILE A 27 2.44 -10.51 13.03
CA ILE A 27 2.05 -9.40 12.15
C ILE A 27 3.16 -8.35 12.16
N ALA A 28 4.36 -8.71 11.69
CA ALA A 28 5.44 -7.76 11.49
C ALA A 28 4.96 -6.61 10.58
N ALA A 29 5.54 -5.41 10.74
CA ALA A 29 5.22 -4.30 9.86
C ALA A 29 5.55 -4.66 8.39
N PRO A 30 4.68 -4.32 7.42
CA PRO A 30 4.99 -4.49 6.01
C PRO A 30 6.33 -3.82 5.64
N SER A 31 7.18 -4.55 4.93
CA SER A 31 8.48 -4.04 4.47
C SER A 31 8.46 -3.75 2.97
N PHE A 32 9.27 -2.80 2.51
CA PHE A 32 9.38 -2.47 1.08
C PHE A 32 9.78 -3.67 0.21
N GLY A 33 10.56 -4.60 0.77
CA GLY A 33 11.02 -5.83 0.11
C GLY A 33 9.88 -6.78 -0.28
N GLN A 34 8.81 -6.84 0.52
CA GLN A 34 7.64 -7.68 0.25
C GLN A 34 6.82 -7.18 -0.96
N TYR A 35 6.96 -5.89 -1.32
CA TYR A 35 6.17 -5.25 -2.38
C TYR A 35 7.05 -4.74 -3.53
N ARG A 36 8.15 -5.44 -3.82
CA ARG A 36 9.10 -5.07 -4.87
C ARG A 36 8.47 -4.97 -6.26
N VAL A 37 8.98 -4.05 -7.06
CA VAL A 37 8.76 -3.99 -8.51
C VAL A 37 10.09 -4.01 -9.25
N THR A 38 10.10 -4.73 -10.38
CA THR A 38 11.28 -4.88 -11.24
C THR A 38 11.23 -3.93 -12.42
N GLN A 39 10.04 -3.71 -12.99
CA GLN A 39 9.85 -2.78 -14.10
C GLN A 39 9.91 -1.33 -13.62
N ARG A 40 10.61 -0.49 -14.38
CA ARG A 40 10.76 0.94 -14.13
C ARG A 40 10.50 1.73 -15.40
N TYR A 41 9.77 2.81 -15.27
CA TYR A 41 9.60 3.78 -16.34
C TYR A 41 10.82 4.69 -16.39
N ASN A 42 11.54 4.65 -17.51
CA ASN A 42 12.76 5.44 -17.74
C ASN A 42 12.55 6.55 -18.79
N GLY A 43 11.32 6.75 -19.26
CA GLY A 43 10.99 7.79 -20.22
C GLY A 43 10.89 9.16 -19.58
N ARG A 44 10.79 10.21 -20.41
CA ARG A 44 10.47 11.56 -19.94
C ARG A 44 9.06 11.55 -19.32
N PRO A 45 8.87 12.12 -18.11
CA PRO A 45 7.54 12.24 -17.53
C PRO A 45 6.61 13.03 -18.46
N ALA A 46 5.41 12.51 -18.68
CA ALA A 46 4.36 13.19 -19.42
C ALA A 46 3.88 14.44 -18.65
N PRO A 47 3.37 15.48 -19.34
CA PRO A 47 2.72 16.60 -18.68
C PRO A 47 1.57 16.13 -17.78
N VAL A 48 1.44 16.75 -16.61
CA VAL A 48 0.35 16.43 -15.68
C VAL A 48 -1.00 16.71 -16.32
N ASN A 49 -1.91 15.75 -16.24
CA ASN A 49 -3.29 15.92 -16.67
C ASN A 49 -4.07 16.74 -15.62
N LEU A 50 -4.41 17.98 -15.99
CA LEU A 50 -5.14 18.93 -15.15
C LEU A 50 -6.64 19.03 -15.53
N SER A 51 -7.24 17.98 -16.10
CA SER A 51 -8.63 18.00 -16.55
C SER A 51 -9.65 18.02 -15.40
N THR A 52 -9.30 17.53 -14.20
CA THR A 52 -10.18 17.54 -13.02
C THR A 52 -10.06 18.84 -12.22
N PRO A 53 -11.13 19.33 -11.57
CA PRO A 53 -11.07 20.50 -10.68
C PRO A 53 -10.00 20.39 -9.58
N GLU A 54 -9.86 19.21 -8.96
CA GLU A 54 -8.89 18.97 -7.90
C GLU A 54 -7.46 19.10 -8.41
N ALA A 55 -7.16 18.50 -9.57
CA ALA A 55 -5.85 18.64 -10.19
C ALA A 55 -5.52 20.10 -10.55
N ARG A 56 -6.51 20.88 -11.04
CA ARG A 56 -6.30 22.32 -11.29
C ARG A 56 -6.01 23.10 -10.01
N ARG A 57 -6.74 22.80 -8.94
CA ARG A 57 -6.56 23.46 -7.64
C ARG A 57 -5.12 23.34 -7.13
N PHE A 58 -4.48 22.21 -7.36
CA PHE A 58 -3.11 21.93 -6.92
C PHE A 58 -2.10 21.86 -8.08
N ARG A 59 -2.36 22.56 -9.19
CA ARG A 59 -1.56 22.45 -10.44
C ARG A 59 -0.06 22.62 -10.22
N THR A 60 0.35 23.56 -9.37
CA THR A 60 1.75 23.89 -9.17
C THR A 60 2.47 22.76 -8.43
N ALA A 61 1.89 22.27 -7.34
CA ALA A 61 2.45 21.15 -6.59
C ALA A 61 2.56 19.90 -7.47
N LEU A 62 1.49 19.55 -8.18
CA LEU A 62 1.46 18.39 -9.07
C LEU A 62 2.48 18.51 -10.21
N THR A 63 2.54 19.67 -10.88
CA THR A 63 3.44 19.89 -12.02
C THR A 63 4.90 19.89 -11.58
N ASN A 64 5.23 20.55 -10.47
CA ASN A 64 6.60 20.59 -9.96
C ASN A 64 7.04 19.24 -9.42
N GLY A 65 6.17 18.54 -8.68
CA GLY A 65 6.44 17.20 -8.19
C GLY A 65 6.66 16.20 -9.32
N ALA A 66 5.75 16.14 -10.30
CA ALA A 66 5.83 15.20 -11.42
C ALA A 66 7.08 15.39 -12.29
N LYS A 67 7.63 16.62 -12.38
CA LYS A 67 8.88 16.89 -13.10
C LYS A 67 10.10 16.19 -12.49
N LEU A 68 10.06 15.84 -11.21
CA LEU A 68 11.13 15.08 -10.55
C LEU A 68 11.24 13.64 -11.05
N GLY A 69 10.19 13.15 -11.75
CA GLY A 69 10.14 11.80 -12.29
C GLY A 69 9.70 10.74 -11.28
N PRO A 70 9.66 9.47 -11.71
CA PRO A 70 9.20 8.37 -10.87
C PRO A 70 10.03 8.23 -9.60
N ASN A 71 9.36 8.13 -8.45
CA ASN A 71 9.96 7.83 -7.15
C ASN A 71 9.22 6.71 -6.41
N PHE A 72 8.17 6.13 -7.02
CA PHE A 72 7.28 5.16 -6.40
C PHE A 72 6.79 4.11 -7.40
N ALA A 73 6.71 2.85 -6.99
CA ALA A 73 6.09 1.76 -7.75
C ALA A 73 6.54 1.67 -9.23
N GLY A 74 7.81 1.98 -9.48
CA GLY A 74 8.51 1.87 -10.77
C GLY A 74 8.19 2.98 -11.76
N GLN A 75 6.99 3.56 -11.71
CA GLN A 75 6.46 4.44 -12.76
C GLN A 75 5.83 5.73 -12.20
N TYR A 76 5.55 5.77 -10.91
CA TYR A 76 4.72 6.82 -10.35
C TYR A 76 5.56 7.82 -9.55
N THR A 77 5.07 9.04 -9.47
CA THR A 77 5.62 10.09 -8.62
C THR A 77 4.63 10.36 -7.49
N VAL A 78 5.07 10.13 -6.25
CA VAL A 78 4.37 10.63 -5.07
C VAL A 78 4.65 12.12 -4.94
N VAL A 79 3.59 12.90 -4.84
CA VAL A 79 3.62 14.35 -4.69
C VAL A 79 2.87 14.72 -3.42
N THR A 80 3.47 15.60 -2.61
CA THR A 80 2.88 16.08 -1.36
C THR A 80 2.85 17.60 -1.30
N TRP A 81 1.86 18.15 -0.60
CA TRP A 81 1.78 19.58 -0.28
C TRP A 81 1.05 19.78 1.06
N GLY A 82 1.22 20.93 1.69
CA GLY A 82 0.57 21.24 2.97
C GLY A 82 -0.95 21.43 2.84
N CYS A 83 -1.72 20.96 3.82
CA CYS A 83 -3.16 21.20 3.98
C CYS A 83 -3.52 22.10 5.16
N GLY A 84 -2.53 22.61 5.89
CA GLY A 84 -2.69 23.40 7.11
C GLY A 84 -1.60 23.04 8.11
N THR A 85 -1.83 23.35 9.40
CA THR A 85 -0.90 23.03 10.49
C THR A 85 -0.72 21.52 10.63
N GLU A 86 0.53 21.05 10.57
CA GLU A 86 0.91 19.64 10.76
C GLU A 86 0.14 18.65 9.87
N CYS A 87 -0.14 19.07 8.63
CA CYS A 87 -0.94 18.32 7.67
C CYS A 87 -0.33 18.41 6.27
N GLN A 88 -0.10 17.25 5.64
CA GLN A 88 0.27 17.11 4.24
C GLN A 88 -0.74 16.24 3.50
N GLN A 89 -1.15 16.64 2.30
CA GLN A 89 -1.93 15.82 1.38
C GLN A 89 -1.00 15.07 0.42
N VAL A 90 -1.48 13.92 -0.08
CA VAL A 90 -0.73 13.03 -0.97
C VAL A 90 -1.48 12.82 -2.28
N ALA A 91 -0.80 12.99 -3.40
CA ALA A 91 -1.23 12.51 -4.71
C ALA A 91 -0.17 11.63 -5.35
N ILE A 92 -0.62 10.82 -6.30
CA ILE A 92 0.23 9.98 -7.12
C ILE A 92 0.04 10.39 -8.58
N VAL A 93 1.13 10.65 -9.29
CA VAL A 93 1.11 10.98 -10.72
C VAL A 93 1.73 9.82 -11.49
N ASP A 94 1.03 9.31 -12.49
CA ASP A 94 1.59 8.36 -13.44
C ASP A 94 2.55 9.08 -14.40
N ALA A 95 3.84 8.79 -14.33
CA ALA A 95 4.83 9.48 -15.16
C ALA A 95 4.69 9.16 -16.66
N LYS A 96 4.07 8.03 -17.03
CA LYS A 96 3.85 7.67 -18.44
C LYS A 96 2.69 8.44 -19.06
N THR A 97 1.63 8.69 -18.30
CA THR A 97 0.37 9.24 -18.83
C THR A 97 0.03 10.64 -18.33
N GLY A 98 0.70 11.10 -17.27
CA GLY A 98 0.37 12.35 -16.57
C GLY A 98 -0.89 12.25 -15.71
N ARG A 99 -1.56 11.09 -15.65
CA ARG A 99 -2.79 10.92 -14.87
C ARG A 99 -2.51 11.13 -13.39
N VAL A 100 -3.36 11.92 -12.74
CA VAL A 100 -3.29 12.23 -11.31
C VAL A 100 -4.29 11.36 -10.55
N TYR A 101 -3.82 10.79 -9.45
CA TYR A 101 -4.63 10.07 -8.48
C TYR A 101 -4.62 10.85 -7.16
N MET A 102 -5.72 11.54 -6.88
CA MET A 102 -5.94 12.15 -5.57
C MET A 102 -6.26 11.04 -4.58
N THR A 103 -5.39 10.86 -3.57
CA THR A 103 -5.49 9.68 -2.70
C THR A 103 -6.48 9.85 -1.55
N GLY A 104 -6.81 11.10 -1.19
CA GLY A 104 -7.55 11.43 0.04
C GLY A 104 -6.75 11.22 1.32
N ILE A 105 -5.49 10.76 1.23
CA ILE A 105 -4.63 10.52 2.39
C ILE A 105 -4.03 11.84 2.87
N THR A 106 -4.07 12.01 4.19
CA THR A 106 -3.30 13.01 4.91
C THR A 106 -2.23 12.36 5.78
N ALA A 107 -1.12 13.07 5.95
CA ALA A 107 0.00 12.69 6.80
C ALA A 107 0.42 13.87 7.67
N SER A 108 0.77 13.61 8.92
CA SER A 108 1.35 14.62 9.82
C SER A 108 2.87 14.63 9.77
N LEU A 109 3.48 13.47 9.51
CA LEU A 109 4.93 13.29 9.43
C LEU A 109 5.39 12.85 8.03
N GLY A 110 4.55 13.12 7.03
CA GLY A 110 4.81 12.75 5.64
C GLY A 110 4.65 11.27 5.32
N VAL A 111 5.19 10.91 4.17
CA VAL A 111 5.09 9.57 3.60
C VAL A 111 6.46 9.06 3.20
N LYS A 112 6.69 7.78 3.45
CA LYS A 112 7.86 7.05 2.98
C LYS A 112 7.47 6.10 1.86
N HIS A 113 8.21 6.17 0.77
CA HIS A 113 8.01 5.40 -0.45
C HIS A 113 9.35 5.11 -1.12
N GLN A 114 9.37 4.15 -2.03
CA GLN A 114 10.57 3.79 -2.79
C GLN A 114 10.21 3.54 -4.25
N LEU A 115 11.13 3.90 -5.16
CA LEU A 115 10.94 3.69 -6.59
C LEU A 115 10.71 2.22 -6.93
N ASN A 116 11.37 1.30 -6.24
CA ASN A 116 11.29 -0.13 -6.49
C ASN A 116 10.27 -0.86 -5.60
N SER A 117 9.32 -0.16 -4.98
CA SER A 117 8.30 -0.77 -4.14
C SER A 117 6.92 -0.16 -4.36
N ARG A 118 5.88 -0.98 -4.24
CA ARG A 118 4.46 -0.54 -4.24
C ARG A 118 3.97 -0.17 -2.84
N LEU A 119 4.80 -0.29 -1.82
CA LEU A 119 4.46 0.08 -0.45
C LEU A 119 4.61 1.59 -0.23
N LEU A 120 3.59 2.22 0.32
CA LEU A 120 3.60 3.61 0.79
C LEU A 120 3.25 3.60 2.28
N VAL A 121 4.12 4.21 3.09
CA VAL A 121 3.98 4.27 4.55
C VAL A 121 3.64 5.70 4.93
N VAL A 122 2.48 5.89 5.55
CA VAL A 122 2.01 7.19 6.06
C VAL A 122 2.42 7.31 7.51
N ASN A 123 3.00 8.45 7.90
CA ASN A 123 3.57 8.70 9.22
C ASN A 123 4.56 7.58 9.63
N PRO A 124 5.74 7.50 8.99
CA PRO A 124 6.69 6.41 9.23
C PRO A 124 7.03 6.28 10.72
N PRO A 125 7.14 5.05 11.25
CA PRO A 125 7.32 4.82 12.69
C PRO A 125 8.63 5.42 13.22
N GLU A 126 9.66 5.53 12.38
CA GLU A 126 10.92 6.21 12.70
C GLU A 126 10.76 7.72 12.91
N GLU A 127 9.78 8.36 12.27
CA GLU A 127 9.47 9.78 12.51
C GLU A 127 8.65 9.93 13.79
N ILE A 128 7.73 9.01 14.07
CA ILE A 128 6.96 9.00 15.33
C ILE A 128 7.89 8.80 16.53
N ALA A 129 8.91 7.94 16.40
CA ALA A 129 9.87 7.64 17.46
C ALA A 129 10.73 8.86 17.87
N GLN A 130 10.79 9.91 17.05
CA GLN A 130 11.52 11.15 17.35
C GLN A 130 10.66 12.15 18.13
N LEU A 131 9.36 11.91 18.29
CA LEU A 131 8.45 12.81 18.98
C LEU A 131 8.43 12.57 20.49
N SER A 132 7.95 13.57 21.23
CA SER A 132 7.62 13.35 22.63
C SER A 132 6.52 12.28 22.77
N PRO A 133 6.49 11.51 23.87
CA PRO A 133 5.48 10.47 24.07
C PRO A 133 4.03 10.97 23.99
N GLU A 134 3.79 12.25 24.31
CA GLU A 134 2.46 12.86 24.24
C GLU A 134 2.00 13.08 22.79
N TYR A 135 2.89 13.60 21.95
CA TYR A 135 2.59 13.81 20.52
C TYR A 135 2.52 12.49 19.75
N ALA A 136 3.43 11.54 20.05
CA ALA A 136 3.47 10.24 19.38
C ALA A 136 2.14 9.48 19.48
N LYS A 137 1.43 9.58 20.61
CA LYS A 137 0.13 8.91 20.83
C LYS A 137 -0.97 9.39 19.88
N ARG A 138 -0.83 10.57 19.28
CA ARG A 138 -1.83 11.18 18.39
C ARG A 138 -1.63 10.81 16.92
N ILE A 139 -0.53 10.14 16.60
CA ILE A 139 -0.13 9.86 15.21
C ILE A 139 -0.09 8.34 15.01
N THR A 140 -0.74 7.88 13.95
CA THR A 140 -0.78 6.46 13.59
C THR A 140 -0.05 6.24 12.27
N THR A 141 0.85 5.26 12.25
CA THR A 141 1.42 4.74 11.01
C THR A 141 0.38 3.92 10.26
N ARG A 142 0.19 4.18 8.97
CA ARG A 142 -0.65 3.37 8.08
C ARG A 142 0.14 2.90 6.88
N TYR A 143 -0.10 1.67 6.45
CA TYR A 143 0.62 1.03 5.36
C TYR A 143 -0.33 0.78 4.20
N TYR A 144 0.05 1.25 3.01
CA TYR A 144 -0.75 1.11 1.80
C TYR A 144 0.05 0.44 0.69
N VAL A 145 -0.62 -0.42 -0.08
CA VAL A 145 -0.06 -1.03 -1.28
C VAL A 145 -0.73 -0.42 -2.51
N TRP A 146 0.09 0.05 -3.45
CA TRP A 146 -0.38 0.48 -4.76
C TRP A 146 -0.75 -0.72 -5.63
N GLN A 147 -2.02 -0.82 -5.99
CA GLN A 147 -2.55 -1.87 -6.84
C GLN A 147 -3.80 -1.39 -7.57
N ASN A 148 -3.90 -1.70 -8.86
CA ASN A 148 -5.06 -1.34 -9.69
C ASN A 148 -5.37 0.16 -9.63
N ASN A 149 -4.34 1.00 -9.72
CA ASN A 149 -4.43 2.46 -9.69
C ASN A 149 -5.04 3.06 -8.42
N ARG A 150 -4.95 2.36 -7.28
CA ARG A 150 -5.37 2.84 -5.96
C ARG A 150 -4.44 2.36 -4.86
N LEU A 151 -4.46 3.07 -3.73
CA LEU A 151 -3.82 2.66 -2.50
C LEU A 151 -4.80 1.78 -1.69
N VAL A 152 -4.37 0.58 -1.33
CA VAL A 152 -5.13 -0.35 -0.48
C VAL A 152 -4.43 -0.47 0.86
N GLN A 153 -5.11 -0.15 1.97
CA GLN A 153 -4.53 -0.25 3.29
C GLN A 153 -4.31 -1.73 3.66
N VAL A 154 -3.13 -2.04 4.19
CA VAL A 154 -2.76 -3.41 4.62
C VAL A 154 -2.41 -3.49 6.09
N LYS A 155 -2.20 -2.34 6.76
CA LYS A 155 -2.01 -2.22 8.20
C LYS A 155 -2.29 -0.79 8.65
#